data_AF-A0A7G9Y9S4-F1
#
_entry.id   AF-A0A7G9Y9S4-F1
#
_cell.length_a   1.000
_cell.length_b   1.000
_cell.length_c   1.000
_cell.angle_alpha   90.00
_cell.angle_beta   90.00
_cell.angle_gamma   90.00
#
_symmetry.space_group_name_H-M   'P 1'
#
loop_
_entity.id
_entity.type
_entity.pdbx_description
1 polymer ?
#
loop_
_entity_poly.entity_id
_entity_poly.type
_entity_poly.pdbx_seq_one_letter_code
_entity_poly.pdbx_strand_id
1 'polypeptide(L)' 'MSRMVDDAKRLDADAVVNVRFTTSQTMAGAAEMLAYGTAVKLRKL' A
#
# COMPACT_ATOMS: atom_id res chain seq x y z
N MET A 1 3.58 -4.84 2.56
CA MET A 1 3.14 -3.67 3.35
C MET A 1 4.27 -2.67 3.57
N SER A 2 5.42 -3.06 4.13
CA SER A 2 6.52 -2.12 4.48
C SER A 2 6.94 -1.22 3.32
N ARG A 3 7.10 -1.76 2.11
CA ARG A 3 7.42 -0.97 0.90
C ARG A 3 6.42 0.17 0.63
N MET A 4 5.11 -0.12 0.69
CA MET A 4 4.06 0.88 0.50
C MET A 4 4.10 1.98 1.58
N VAL A 5 4.39 1.59 2.83
CA VAL A 5 4.51 2.54 3.95
C VAL A 5 5.76 3.41 3.79
N ASP A 6 6.88 2.83 3.37
CA ASP A 6 8.12 3.56 3.15
C ASP A 6 7.99 4.55 1.98
N ASP A 7 7.27 4.18 0.92
CA ASP A 7 6.95 5.10 -0.18
C ASP A 7 6.03 6.23 0.28
N ALA A 8 5.00 5.94 1.08
CA ALA A 8 4.15 6.98 1.66
C ALA A 8 4.93 7.94 2.57
N LYS A 9 5.87 7.43 3.37
CA LYS A 9 6.78 8.25 4.20
C LYS A 9 7.68 9.15 3.35
N ARG A 10 8.22 8.65 2.23
CA ARG A 10 9.02 9.46 1.29
C ARG A 10 8.22 10.61 0.68
N LEU A 11 6.91 10.45 0.56
CA LEU A 11 5.98 11.48 0.08
C LEU A 11 5.51 12.45 1.17
N ASP A 12 6.04 12.33 2.40
CA ASP A 12 5.64 13.14 3.56
C ASP A 12 4.12 13.09 3.82
N ALA A 13 3.54 11.89 3.66
CA ALA A 13 2.14 11.59 3.89
C ALA A 13 1.89 11.17 5.34
N ASP A 14 0.72 11.54 5.86
CA ASP A 14 0.30 11.22 7.24
C ASP A 14 -0.36 9.83 7.33
N ALA A 15 -0.98 9.36 6.24
CA ALA A 15 -1.69 8.10 6.19
C ALA A 15 -1.75 7.51 4.77
N VAL A 16 -2.05 6.20 4.69
CA VAL A 16 -2.45 5.52 3.45
C VAL A 16 -3.89 5.05 3.58
N VAL A 17 -4.77 5.52 2.71
CA VAL A 17 -6.21 5.20 2.72
C VAL A 17 -6.59 4.26 1.57
N ASN A 18 -7.76 3.62 1.69
CA ASN A 18 -8.28 2.65 0.71
C ASN A 18 -7.25 1.55 0.38
N VAL A 19 -6.61 1.00 1.43
CA VAL A 19 -5.63 -0.09 1.29
C VAL A 19 -6.34 -1.35 0.79
N ARG A 20 -5.78 -1.96 -0.25
CA ARG A 20 -6.26 -3.21 -0.84
C ARG A 20 -5.13 -4.22 -0.91
N PHE A 21 -5.48 -5.45 -0.59
CA PHE A 21 -4.64 -6.61 -0.83
C PHE A 21 -5.19 -7.35 -2.03
N THR A 22 -4.33 -7.64 -2.98
CA THR A 22 -4.66 -8.49 -4.11
C THR A 22 -3.64 -9.60 -4.22
N THR A 23 -4.10 -10.77 -4.66
CA THR A 23 -3.24 -11.92 -4.89
C THR A 23 -3.39 -12.37 -6.34
N SER A 24 -2.29 -12.71 -6.98
CA SER A 24 -2.30 -13.32 -8.31
C SER A 24 -1.62 -14.68 -8.23
N GLN A 25 -2.29 -15.74 -8.65
CA GLN A 25 -1.65 -17.05 -8.78
C GLN A 25 -0.66 -16.98 -9.95
N THR A 26 0.62 -17.22 -9.66
CA THR A 26 1.67 -17.19 -10.69
C THR A 26 2.07 -18.59 -11.11
N MET A 27 2.06 -19.57 -10.19
CA MET A 27 2.32 -20.99 -10.47
C MET A 27 1.54 -21.89 -9.50
N ALA A 28 1.52 -23.19 -9.74
CA ALA A 28 0.93 -24.15 -8.80
C ALA A 28 1.63 -24.04 -7.43
N GLY A 29 0.89 -23.64 -6.41
CA GLY A 29 1.42 -23.45 -5.05
C GLY A 29 2.15 -22.13 -4.81
N ALA A 30 2.23 -21.22 -5.79
CA ALA A 30 2.84 -19.90 -5.64
C ALA A 30 1.88 -18.80 -6.07
N ALA A 31 1.80 -17.75 -5.25
CA ALA A 31 1.01 -16.56 -5.56
C ALA A 31 1.82 -15.30 -5.21
N GLU A 32 1.69 -14.29 -6.04
CA GLU A 32 2.12 -12.94 -5.70
C GLU A 32 1.09 -12.27 -4.82
N MET A 33 1.56 -11.55 -3.80
CA MET A 33 0.72 -10.75 -2.92
C MET A 33 1.12 -9.28 -3.05
N LEU A 34 0.20 -8.46 -3.54
CA LEU A 34 0.37 -7.03 -3.70
C LEU A 34 -0.50 -6.28 -2.69
N ALA A 35 0.07 -5.23 -2.10
CA ALA A 35 -0.64 -4.30 -1.23
C ALA A 35 -0.46 -2.88 -1.77
N TYR A 36 -1.56 -2.17 -2.00
CA TYR A 36 -1.56 -0.81 -2.53
C TYR A 36 -2.67 0.04 -1.91
N GLY A 37 -2.54 1.37 -1.99
CA GLY A 37 -3.49 2.34 -1.45
C GLY A 37 -3.10 3.76 -1.84
N THR A 38 -3.78 4.76 -1.30
CA THR A 38 -3.55 6.18 -1.60
C THR A 38 -2.88 6.87 -0.42
N ALA A 39 -1.67 7.42 -0.62
CA ALA A 39 -1.01 8.26 0.37
C ALA A 39 -1.71 9.64 0.46
N VAL A 40 -2.02 10.09 1.67
CA VAL A 40 -2.77 11.34 1.91
C VAL A 40 -2.10 12.20 2.99
N LYS A 41 -2.30 13.52 2.89
CA LYS A 41 -1.90 14.50 3.89
C LYS A 41 -3.13 15.09 4.55
N LEU A 42 -3.17 15.06 5.88
CA LEU A 42 -4.30 15.52 6.66
C LEU A 42 -4.18 17.02 6.88
N ARG A 43 -5.27 17.74 6.62
CA ARG A 43 -5.39 19.16 6.99
C ARG A 43 -6.24 19.22 8.25
N LYS A 44 -5.79 19.98 9.25
CA LYS A 44 -6.62 20.32 10.42
C LYS A 44 -7.61 21.40 10.04
N LEU A 45 -8.84 21.26 10.53
CA LEU A 45 -9.90 22.27 10.46
C LEU A 45 -9.73 23.29 11.59
#